data_AF-A0A7X8JDG2-F1
#
_entry.id   AF-A0A7X8JDG2-F1
#
_cell.length_a   1.000
_cell.length_b   1.000
_cell.length_c   1.000
_cell.angle_alpha   90.00
_cell.angle_beta   90.00
_cell.angle_gamma   90.00
#
_symmetry.space_group_name_H-M   'P 1'
#
loop_
_entity.id
_entity.type
_entity.pdbx_description
1 polymer ?
#
loop_
_entity_poly.entity_id
_entity_poly.type
_entity_poly.pdbx_seq_one_letter_code
_entity_poly.pdbx_strand_id
1 'polypeptide(L)'
;YDDPNRPLPIAGDTFIDKDGNETVLTETAGVVGYGQGLDLYSGMKYGDRTLMHKDIGGVWNGDQTYMGQPYLVDDETGEGHFRSDWVTISSYEVRLTRNIKNPKDGQRVGYWTVYYEDVKSWCWTGPRNSN
;
A
#
# COMPACT_ATOMS: atom_id res chain seq x y z
N TYR A 1 -6.38 9.65 11.23
CA TYR A 1 -6.65 8.76 12.39
C TYR A 1 -7.74 9.30 13.33
N ASP A 2 -7.85 10.62 13.35
CA ASP A 2 -8.88 11.49 13.93
C ASP A 2 -10.36 11.14 13.64
N ASP A 3 -10.73 10.69 12.43
CA ASP A 3 -12.12 10.32 12.11
C ASP A 3 -12.25 8.84 11.68
N PRO A 4 -12.94 8.00 12.48
CA PRO A 4 -13.25 6.62 12.11
C PRO A 4 -14.20 6.49 10.92
N ASN A 5 -15.02 7.48 10.58
CA ASN A 5 -16.02 7.42 9.51
C ASN A 5 -15.62 8.21 8.26
N ARG A 6 -14.36 8.62 8.15
CA ARG A 6 -13.81 9.37 7.01
C ARG A 6 -14.07 8.69 5.66
N PRO A 7 -14.19 9.44 4.55
CA PRO A 7 -14.28 8.85 3.21
C PRO A 7 -13.02 8.04 2.86
N LEU A 8 -13.10 7.23 1.81
CA LEU A 8 -11.89 6.63 1.24
C LEU A 8 -10.95 7.74 0.74
N PRO A 9 -9.63 7.60 0.94
CA PRO A 9 -8.66 8.62 0.56
C PRO A 9 -8.62 8.81 -0.96
N ILE A 10 -8.55 10.06 -1.41
CA ILE A 10 -8.29 10.40 -2.81
C ILE A 10 -7.05 11.28 -2.94
N ALA A 11 -6.45 11.31 -4.14
CA ALA A 11 -5.34 12.21 -4.40
C ALA A 11 -5.75 13.68 -4.26
N GLY A 12 -4.88 14.48 -3.64
CA GLY A 12 -5.13 15.86 -3.28
C GLY A 12 -5.68 16.07 -1.87
N ASP A 13 -6.20 15.02 -1.22
CA ASP A 13 -6.59 15.10 0.19
C ASP A 13 -5.36 15.38 1.08
N THR A 14 -5.57 16.09 2.18
CA THR A 14 -4.57 16.17 3.26
C THR A 14 -4.88 15.08 4.27
N PHE A 15 -3.99 14.09 4.37
CA PHE A 15 -4.06 13.04 5.37
C PHE A 15 -3.31 13.46 6.63
N ILE A 16 -3.94 13.25 7.79
CA ILE A 16 -3.35 13.50 9.11
C ILE A 16 -3.13 12.15 9.80
N ASP A 17 -1.85 11.82 10.03
CA ASP A 17 -1.47 10.55 10.66
C ASP A 17 -1.77 10.53 12.17
N LYS A 18 -1.47 9.41 12.84
CA LYS A 18 -1.71 9.24 14.28
C LYS A 18 -0.87 10.17 15.17
N ASP A 19 0.23 10.71 14.63
CA ASP A 19 1.17 11.58 15.33
C ASP A 19 0.88 13.07 15.00
N GLY A 20 -0.11 13.34 14.16
CA GLY A 20 -0.54 14.68 13.76
C GLY A 20 0.23 15.26 12.57
N ASN A 21 1.02 14.45 11.86
CA ASN A 21 1.71 14.93 10.66
C ASN A 21 0.75 14.98 9.48
N GLU A 22 0.81 16.08 8.74
CA GLU A 22 0.00 16.30 7.55
C GLU A 22 0.78 15.91 6.29
N THR A 23 0.15 15.16 5.40
CA THR A 23 0.69 14.81 4.09
C THR A 23 -0.38 14.95 3.02
N VAL A 24 -0.06 15.68 1.94
CA VAL A 24 -0.93 15.73 0.76
C VAL A 24 -0.79 14.43 -0.03
N LEU A 25 -1.90 13.74 -0.24
CA LEU A 25 -1.94 12.46 -0.93
C LEU A 25 -1.69 12.64 -2.42
N THR A 26 -0.84 11.79 -2.97
CA THR A 26 -0.55 11.70 -4.40
C THR A 26 -1.04 10.36 -4.95
N GLU A 27 -1.33 10.30 -6.25
CA GLU A 27 -1.61 9.05 -6.93
C GLU A 27 -0.45 8.69 -7.86
N THR A 28 0.00 7.45 -7.78
CA THR A 28 0.93 6.89 -8.75
C THR A 28 0.41 5.54 -9.21
N ALA A 29 0.39 5.34 -10.53
CA ALA A 29 -0.09 4.09 -11.14
C ALA A 29 -1.52 3.68 -10.74
N GLY A 30 -2.38 4.66 -10.41
CA GLY A 30 -3.76 4.41 -9.96
C GLY A 30 -3.88 4.06 -8.47
N VAL A 31 -2.80 4.18 -7.68
CA VAL A 31 -2.81 3.94 -6.23
C VAL A 31 -2.51 5.23 -5.49
N VAL A 32 -3.45 5.65 -4.66
CA VAL A 32 -3.33 6.81 -3.78
C VAL A 32 -2.42 6.47 -2.61
N GLY A 33 -1.45 7.32 -2.31
CA GLY A 33 -0.53 7.13 -1.19
C GLY A 33 0.69 6.25 -1.47
N TYR A 34 0.85 5.75 -2.71
CA TYR A 34 1.99 4.91 -3.08
C TYR A 34 3.32 5.57 -2.73
N GLY A 35 4.11 4.92 -1.88
CA GLY A 35 5.45 5.35 -1.52
C GLY A 35 5.49 6.54 -0.55
N GLN A 36 4.36 6.88 0.06
CA GLN A 36 4.30 7.95 1.04
C GLN A 36 4.50 7.44 2.48
N GLY A 37 4.60 6.12 2.69
CA GLY A 37 4.84 5.53 4.02
C GLY A 37 3.64 5.69 4.95
N LEU A 38 2.42 5.75 4.39
CA LEU A 38 1.21 6.09 5.14
C LEU A 38 0.29 4.88 5.32
N ASP A 39 -0.18 4.67 6.54
CA ASP A 39 -1.30 3.79 6.87
C ASP A 39 -2.62 4.56 6.72
N LEU A 40 -3.19 4.57 5.51
CA LEU A 40 -4.36 5.40 5.19
C LEU A 40 -5.66 4.88 5.83
N TYR A 41 -5.73 3.58 6.12
CA TYR A 41 -7.00 2.91 6.44
C TYR A 41 -7.11 2.47 7.90
N SER A 42 -6.01 2.28 8.63
CA SER A 42 -6.08 1.98 10.05
C SER A 42 -6.80 3.08 10.82
N GLY A 43 -7.57 2.66 11.83
CA GLY A 43 -8.41 3.56 12.60
C GLY A 43 -9.73 3.95 11.92
N MET A 44 -9.98 3.53 10.67
CA MET A 44 -11.34 3.55 10.12
C MET A 44 -12.21 2.53 10.84
N LYS A 45 -13.52 2.76 10.89
CA LYS A 45 -14.48 1.85 11.49
C LYS A 45 -14.54 0.53 10.70
N TYR A 46 -14.72 -0.57 11.41
CA TYR A 46 -14.90 -1.89 10.85
C TYR A 46 -15.87 -2.68 11.74
N GLY A 47 -17.17 -2.59 11.43
CA GLY A 47 -18.22 -3.07 12.32
C GLY A 47 -18.17 -2.33 13.67
N ASP A 48 -18.08 -3.10 14.77
CA ASP A 48 -18.01 -2.57 16.14
C ASP A 48 -16.57 -2.30 16.62
N ARG A 49 -15.57 -2.47 15.74
CA ARG A 49 -14.15 -2.22 16.05
C ARG A 49 -13.51 -1.34 14.98
N THR A 50 -12.20 -1.13 15.07
CA THR A 50 -11.40 -0.45 14.04
C THR A 50 -10.82 -1.46 13.06
N LEU A 51 -10.62 -1.02 11.82
CA LEU A 51 -9.85 -1.73 10.80
C LEU A 51 -8.38 -1.79 11.25
N MET A 52 -7.80 -2.97 11.10
CA MET A 52 -6.43 -3.29 11.47
C MET A 52 -5.78 -4.18 10.41
N HIS A 53 -4.46 -4.25 10.42
CA HIS A 53 -3.68 -5.17 9.61
C HIS A 53 -4.26 -6.61 9.65
N LYS A 54 -4.37 -7.25 8.48
CA LYS A 54 -4.96 -8.59 8.21
C LYS A 54 -6.48 -8.68 8.27
N ASP A 55 -7.20 -7.59 8.51
CA ASP A 55 -8.65 -7.59 8.34
C ASP A 55 -9.07 -7.75 6.89
N ILE A 56 -10.29 -8.23 6.68
CA ILE A 56 -10.90 -8.33 5.35
C ILE A 56 -11.78 -7.11 5.12
N GLY A 57 -11.55 -6.38 4.04
CA GLY A 57 -12.35 -5.21 3.66
C GLY A 57 -13.83 -5.55 3.50
N GLY A 58 -14.67 -4.65 4.00
CA GLY A 58 -16.13 -4.69 3.85
C GLY A 58 -16.64 -3.62 2.90
N VAL A 59 -17.95 -3.38 2.92
CA VAL A 59 -18.56 -2.23 2.23
C VAL A 59 -18.34 -0.97 3.06
N TRP A 60 -17.82 0.10 2.45
CA TRP A 60 -17.55 1.38 3.11
C TRP A 60 -18.44 2.48 2.55
N ASN A 61 -19.42 2.96 3.32
CA ASN A 61 -20.37 4.01 2.88
C ASN A 61 -21.04 3.72 1.51
N GLY A 62 -21.30 2.44 1.20
CA GLY A 62 -21.86 1.98 -0.08
C GLY A 62 -20.83 1.60 -1.15
N ASP A 63 -19.56 1.90 -0.91
CA ASP A 63 -18.44 1.54 -1.76
C ASP A 63 -17.99 0.08 -1.50
N GLN A 64 -17.80 -0.70 -2.56
CA GLN A 64 -17.39 -2.11 -2.49
C GLN A 64 -15.98 -2.37 -3.04
N THR A 65 -15.20 -1.32 -3.33
CA THR A 65 -13.88 -1.39 -3.98
C THR A 65 -12.96 -2.42 -3.34
N TYR A 66 -12.96 -2.49 -2.01
CA TYR A 66 -12.09 -3.40 -1.24
C TYR A 66 -12.82 -4.57 -0.58
N MET A 67 -14.08 -4.80 -0.94
CA MET A 67 -14.88 -5.89 -0.35
C MET A 67 -14.21 -7.25 -0.58
N GLY A 68 -14.00 -8.01 0.50
CA GLY A 68 -13.40 -9.34 0.46
C GLY A 68 -11.87 -9.35 0.31
N GLN A 69 -11.22 -8.19 0.32
CA GLN A 69 -9.77 -8.08 0.17
C GLN A 69 -9.08 -7.91 1.53
N PRO A 70 -7.97 -8.60 1.82
CA PRO A 70 -7.22 -8.33 3.03
C PRO A 70 -6.57 -6.95 2.98
N TYR A 71 -6.58 -6.29 4.13
CA TYR A 71 -5.83 -5.08 4.42
C TYR A 71 -4.44 -5.43 4.94
N LEU A 72 -3.39 -4.98 4.28
CA LEU A 72 -2.00 -5.25 4.65
C LEU A 72 -1.23 -3.96 4.87
N VAL A 73 -0.41 -3.95 5.91
CA VAL A 73 0.47 -2.86 6.30
C VAL A 73 1.87 -3.46 6.25
N ASP A 74 2.79 -2.73 5.64
CA ASP A 74 4.19 -3.09 5.58
C ASP A 74 4.89 -2.69 6.88
N ASP A 75 5.49 -3.66 7.57
CA ASP A 75 6.11 -3.43 8.89
C ASP A 75 7.35 -2.52 8.81
N GLU A 76 8.02 -2.46 7.65
CA GLU A 76 9.22 -1.65 7.45
C GLU A 76 8.88 -0.18 7.18
N THR A 77 7.93 0.09 6.29
CA THR A 77 7.57 1.44 5.85
C THR A 77 6.38 2.05 6.59
N GLY A 78 5.54 1.22 7.22
CA GLY A 78 4.24 1.64 7.77
C GLY A 78 3.18 1.89 6.70
N GLU A 79 3.45 1.66 5.41
CA GLU A 79 2.50 1.89 4.35
C GLU A 79 1.43 0.80 4.32
N GLY A 80 0.16 1.22 4.24
CA GLY A 80 -0.99 0.33 4.34
C GLY A 80 -1.92 0.43 3.15
N HIS A 81 -2.17 -0.71 2.49
CA HIS A 81 -3.10 -0.83 1.36
C HIS A 81 -3.89 -2.14 1.38
N PHE A 82 -4.98 -2.18 0.61
CA PHE A 82 -5.67 -3.43 0.32
C PHE A 82 -4.96 -4.23 -0.79
N ARG A 83 -5.26 -5.53 -0.86
CA ARG A 83 -4.59 -6.47 -1.77
C ARG A 83 -4.53 -6.00 -3.23
N SER A 84 -5.60 -5.47 -3.81
CA SER A 84 -5.63 -5.01 -5.20
C SER A 84 -4.58 -3.93 -5.48
N ASP A 85 -4.38 -3.05 -4.50
CA ASP A 85 -3.46 -1.93 -4.62
C ASP A 85 -2.03 -2.44 -4.49
N TRP A 86 -1.76 -3.35 -3.55
CA TRP A 86 -0.47 -4.05 -3.48
C TRP A 86 -0.12 -4.79 -4.78
N VAL A 87 -1.10 -5.43 -5.42
CA VAL A 87 -0.91 -6.08 -6.73
C VAL A 87 -0.61 -5.06 -7.82
N THR A 88 -1.30 -3.92 -7.80
CA THR A 88 -1.09 -2.82 -8.75
C THR A 88 0.30 -2.21 -8.59
N ILE A 89 0.72 -1.96 -7.35
CA ILE A 89 2.06 -1.48 -6.99
C ILE A 89 3.12 -2.47 -7.49
N SER A 90 2.99 -3.75 -7.14
CA SER A 90 3.94 -4.79 -7.56
C SER A 90 4.09 -4.85 -9.07
N SER A 91 2.96 -4.78 -9.79
CA SER A 91 2.95 -4.74 -11.26
C SER A 91 3.61 -3.47 -11.82
N TYR A 92 3.39 -2.33 -11.18
CA TYR A 92 4.01 -1.06 -11.56
C TYR A 92 5.53 -1.11 -11.38
N GLU A 93 6.02 -1.53 -10.22
CA GLU A 93 7.47 -1.58 -9.94
C GLU A 93 8.20 -2.58 -10.84
N VAL A 94 7.61 -3.76 -11.08
CA VAL A 94 8.15 -4.72 -12.05
C VAL A 94 8.28 -4.08 -13.44
N ARG A 95 7.36 -3.21 -13.86
CA ARG A 95 7.49 -2.50 -15.15
C ARG A 95 8.68 -1.52 -15.16
N LEU A 96 9.02 -0.90 -14.04
CA LEU A 96 10.19 -0.01 -13.94
C LEU A 96 11.51 -0.76 -14.21
N THR A 97 11.56 -2.05 -13.88
CA THR A 97 12.75 -2.89 -14.09
C THR A 97 13.12 -3.09 -15.56
N ARG A 98 12.13 -3.00 -16.47
CA ARG A 98 12.27 -3.45 -17.88
C ARG A 98 13.36 -2.75 -18.68
N ASN A 99 13.72 -1.53 -18.29
CA ASN A 99 14.72 -0.73 -18.99
C ASN A 99 16.12 -0.84 -18.36
N ILE A 100 16.26 -1.61 -17.27
CA ILE A 100 17.51 -1.73 -16.53
C ILE A 100 18.35 -2.85 -17.13
N LYS A 101 19.60 -2.52 -17.48
CA LYS A 101 20.59 -3.47 -17.97
C LYS A 101 21.67 -3.65 -16.91
N ASN A 102 22.11 -4.89 -16.71
CA ASN A 102 23.15 -5.25 -15.73
C ASN A 102 22.84 -4.71 -14.31
N PRO A 103 21.67 -5.06 -13.73
CA PRO A 103 21.37 -4.67 -12.36
C PRO A 103 22.42 -5.25 -11.39
N LYS A 104 22.63 -4.55 -10.28
CA LYS A 104 23.53 -5.01 -9.21
C LYS A 104 22.74 -5.74 -8.15
N ASP A 105 23.37 -6.70 -7.48
CA ASP A 105 22.81 -7.33 -6.29
C ASP A 105 22.36 -6.27 -5.26
N GLY A 106 21.15 -6.43 -4.73
CA GLY A 106 20.52 -5.48 -3.81
C GLY A 106 20.00 -4.19 -4.46
N GLN A 107 20.11 -4.02 -5.78
CA GLN A 107 19.55 -2.84 -6.45
C GLN A 107 18.02 -2.82 -6.31
N ARG A 108 17.47 -1.68 -5.87
CA ARG A 108 16.03 -1.48 -5.69
C ARG A 108 15.43 -0.61 -6.81
N VAL A 109 14.20 -0.92 -7.21
CA VAL A 109 13.30 -0.03 -7.96
C VAL A 109 11.99 0.10 -7.22
N GLY A 110 11.40 1.30 -7.24
CA GLY A 110 10.30 1.62 -6.35
C GLY A 110 10.71 1.41 -4.89
N TYR A 111 9.75 0.98 -4.08
CA TYR A 111 9.92 0.76 -2.64
C TYR A 111 10.10 -0.72 -2.30
N TRP A 112 9.57 -1.64 -3.10
CA TRP A 112 9.50 -3.06 -2.71
C TRP A 112 10.11 -4.03 -3.73
N THR A 113 10.69 -3.58 -4.83
CA THR A 113 11.25 -4.49 -5.85
C THR A 113 12.78 -4.45 -5.84
N VAL A 114 13.41 -5.56 -5.47
CA VAL A 114 14.86 -5.69 -5.30
C VAL A 114 15.42 -6.73 -6.26
N TYR A 115 16.56 -6.44 -6.89
CA TYR A 115 17.30 -7.39 -7.68
C TYR A 115 18.19 -8.26 -6.78
N TYR A 116 18.10 -9.57 -6.97
CA TYR A 116 18.95 -10.54 -6.29
C TYR A 116 19.77 -11.32 -7.32
N GLU A 117 21.10 -11.28 -7.19
CA GLU A 117 22.04 -11.91 -8.12
C GLU A 117 22.01 -13.44 -8.02
N ASP A 118 21.73 -13.99 -6.83
CA ASP A 118 21.67 -15.44 -6.58
C ASP A 118 20.56 -16.14 -7.42
N VAL A 119 19.42 -15.48 -7.60
CA VAL A 119 18.29 -15.93 -8.44
C VAL A 119 18.22 -15.21 -9.78
N LYS A 120 19.13 -14.27 -10.05
CA LYS A 120 19.19 -13.42 -11.24
C LYS A 120 17.86 -12.77 -11.60
N SER A 121 17.11 -12.34 -10.59
CA SER A 121 15.74 -11.88 -10.77
C SER A 121 15.42 -10.68 -9.89
N TRP A 122 14.47 -9.87 -10.36
CA TRP A 122 13.78 -8.90 -9.52
C TRP A 122 12.74 -9.63 -8.68
N CYS A 123 12.72 -9.35 -7.38
CA CYS A 123 11.83 -9.97 -6.43
C CYS A 123 11.06 -8.91 -5.65
N TRP A 124 9.77 -9.17 -5.46
CA TRP A 124 8.90 -8.38 -4.59
C TRP A 124 9.21 -8.68 -3.12
N THR A 125 9.47 -7.64 -2.35
CA THR A 125 9.81 -7.66 -0.91
C THR A 125 8.74 -7.05 -0.03
N GLY A 126 7.70 -6.46 -0.61
CA GLY A 126 6.58 -5.88 0.13
C GLY A 126 5.54 -6.91 0.58
N PRO A 127 4.42 -6.45 1.15
CA PRO A 127 3.39 -7.32 1.70
C PRO A 127 2.86 -8.34 0.70
N ARG A 128 2.64 -9.56 1.19
CA ARG A 128 1.98 -10.66 0.46
C ARG A 128 0.91 -11.27 1.36
N ASN A 129 -0.19 -11.72 0.78
CA ASN A 129 -1.04 -12.68 1.47
C ASN A 129 -0.24 -13.97 1.65
N SER A 130 0.20 -14.26 2.87
CA SER A 130 0.55 -15.62 3.25
C SER A 130 -0.75 -16.41 3.37
N ASN A 131 -0.92 -17.44 2.52
CA ASN A 131 -1.90 -18.50 2.76
C ASN A 131 -1.60 -19.24 4.06
#